data_AF-A0A1H8TMQ5-F1
#
_entry.id   AF-A0A1H8TMQ5-F1
#
_cell.length_a   1.000
_cell.length_b   1.000
_cell.length_c   1.000
_cell.angle_alpha   90.00
_cell.angle_beta   90.00
_cell.angle_gamma   90.00
#
_symmetry.space_group_name_H-M   'P 1'
#
loop_
_entity.id
_entity.type
_entity.pdbx_description
1 polymer ?
#
loop_
_entity_poly.entity_id
_entity_poly.type
_entity_poly.pdbx_seq_one_letter_code
_entity_poly.pdbx_strand_id
1 'polypeptide(L)' 'MIPAIINGREICPASANGGADCAAGAAVLCRSRGYQSGRSLAVDATEKCSAKLLIPGRAREPGDCRTENFVTRAWCQ' A
#
# COMPACT_ATOMS: atom_id res chain seq x y z
N MET A 1 -10.66 -12.96 20.10
CA MET A 1 -9.31 -12.54 19.68
C MET A 1 -9.03 -11.19 20.33
N ILE A 2 -7.84 -10.97 20.91
CA ILE A 2 -7.51 -9.70 21.57
C ILE A 2 -6.96 -8.74 20.51
N PRO A 3 -7.45 -7.48 20.45
CA PRO A 3 -6.92 -6.50 19.52
C PRO A 3 -5.41 -6.31 19.69
N ALA A 4 -4.69 -6.18 18.58
CA ALA A 4 -3.24 -6.07 18.60
C ALA A 4 -2.72 -5.19 17.46
N ILE A 5 -1.50 -4.66 17.66
CA ILE A 5 -0.75 -4.00 16.60
C ILE A 5 0.00 -5.07 15.81
N ILE A 6 -0.28 -5.13 14.52
CA ILE A 6 0.35 -6.05 13.57
C ILE A 6 1.24 -5.24 12.63
N ASN A 7 2.49 -5.70 12.47
CA ASN A 7 3.39 -5.21 11.44
C ASN A 7 3.28 -6.10 10.19
N GLY A 8 3.48 -5.50 9.02
CA GLY A 8 3.49 -6.21 7.74
C GLY A 8 3.85 -5.28 6.60
N ARG A 9 3.52 -5.68 5.37
CA ARG A 9 3.63 -4.81 4.20
C ARG A 9 2.54 -5.21 3.22
N GLU A 10 1.45 -4.47 3.23
CA GLU A 10 0.28 -4.72 2.38
C GLU A 10 0.03 -3.53 1.46
N ILE A 11 -0.22 -3.77 0.18
CA ILE A 11 -0.46 -2.67 -0.78
C ILE A 11 -1.80 -2.00 -0.48
N CYS A 12 -1.84 -0.67 -0.53
CA CYS A 12 -3.09 0.07 -0.52
C CYS A 12 -3.68 0.01 -1.94
N PRO A 13 -4.82 -0.67 -2.16
CA PRO A 13 -5.48 -0.69 -3.47
C PRO A 13 -5.89 0.72 -3.91
N ALA A 14 -6.13 0.90 -5.21
CA ALA A 14 -6.67 2.16 -5.71
C ALA A 14 -8.10 2.36 -5.22
N SER A 15 -8.38 3.54 -4.66
CA SER A 15 -9.71 4.01 -4.33
C SER A 15 -10.44 4.50 -5.58
N ALA A 16 -11.77 4.55 -5.53
CA ALA A 16 -12.60 5.11 -6.61
C ALA A 16 -12.25 6.57 -6.95
N ASN A 17 -11.67 7.32 -6.00
CA ASN A 17 -11.25 8.71 -6.19
C ASN A 17 -9.82 8.84 -6.77
N GLY A 18 -9.18 7.75 -7.17
CA GLY A 18 -7.81 7.74 -7.71
C GLY A 18 -6.70 7.83 -6.65
N GLY A 19 -7.05 8.02 -5.37
CA GLY A 19 -6.13 7.91 -4.24
C GLY A 19 -5.88 6.46 -3.80
N ALA A 20 -5.03 6.26 -2.79
CA ALA A 20 -4.77 4.93 -2.22
C ALA A 20 -5.71 4.63 -1.04
N ASP A 21 -6.37 3.48 -1.05
CA ASP A 21 -7.25 3.00 0.02
C ASP A 21 -6.47 2.14 1.03
N CYS A 22 -5.77 2.81 1.94
CA CYS A 22 -5.01 2.12 2.98
C CYS A 22 -5.89 1.54 4.11
N ALA A 23 -7.17 1.89 4.18
CA ALA A 23 -8.10 1.24 5.10
C ALA A 23 -8.40 -0.19 4.61
N ALA A 24 -8.66 -0.36 3.30
CA ALA A 24 -8.79 -1.67 2.69
C ALA A 24 -7.48 -2.49 2.82
N GLY A 25 -6.33 -1.86 2.59
CA GLY A 25 -5.02 -2.49 2.80
C GLY A 25 -4.82 -2.99 4.24
N ALA A 26 -5.18 -2.19 5.24
CA ALA A 26 -5.10 -2.61 6.64
C ALA A 26 -6.05 -3.76 6.97
N ALA A 27 -7.28 -3.74 6.42
CA ALA A 27 -8.22 -4.84 6.59
C ALA A 27 -7.67 -6.15 5.97
N VAL A 28 -7.04 -6.09 4.80
CA VAL A 28 -6.36 -7.24 4.19
C VAL A 28 -5.22 -7.74 5.08
N LEU A 29 -4.36 -6.85 5.56
CA LEU A 29 -3.26 -7.20 6.47
C LEU A 29 -3.78 -7.90 7.73
N CYS A 30 -4.81 -7.37 8.37
CA CYS A 30 -5.41 -7.95 9.57
C CYS A 30 -6.09 -9.30 9.30
N ARG A 31 -6.83 -9.43 8.20
CA ARG A 31 -7.44 -10.71 7.78
C ARG A 31 -6.40 -11.80 7.53
N SER A 32 -5.23 -11.45 6.97
CA SER A 32 -4.12 -12.40 6.81
C SER A 32 -3.58 -12.97 8.13
N ARG A 33 -3.88 -12.30 9.26
CA ARG A 33 -3.51 -12.72 10.62
C ARG A 33 -4.69 -13.30 11.41
N GLY A 34 -5.84 -13.49 10.77
CA GLY A 34 -7.04 -14.07 11.37
C GLY A 34 -7.98 -13.10 12.08
N TYR A 35 -7.72 -11.78 11.99
CA TYR A 35 -8.63 -10.76 12.52
C TYR A 35 -9.75 -10.46 11.52
N GLN A 36 -10.91 -9.99 12.01
CA GLN A 36 -12.03 -9.64 11.12
C GLN A 36 -11.81 -8.29 10.44
N SER A 37 -11.17 -7.36 11.15
CA SER A 37 -10.99 -5.98 10.68
C SER A 37 -9.71 -5.36 11.22
N GLY A 38 -9.40 -4.17 10.71
CA GLY A 38 -8.37 -3.32 11.31
C GLY A 38 -8.23 -1.99 10.60
N ARG A 39 -7.41 -1.12 11.19
CA ARG A 39 -7.13 0.24 10.72
C ARG A 39 -5.63 0.43 10.52
N SER A 40 -5.25 1.15 9.46
CA SER A 40 -3.85 1.49 9.22
C SER A 40 -3.33 2.42 10.31
N LEU A 41 -2.15 2.13 10.84
CA LEU A 41 -1.42 2.98 11.78
C LEU A 41 -0.19 3.62 11.13
N ALA A 42 0.47 2.90 10.22
CA ALA A 42 1.60 3.40 9.47
C ALA A 42 1.46 3.01 8.00
N VAL A 43 1.79 3.95 7.12
CA VAL A 43 1.77 3.79 5.66
C VAL A 43 3.09 4.31 5.13
N ASP A 44 3.75 3.51 4.30
CA ASP A 44 4.91 3.91 3.53
C ASP A 44 4.52 4.13 2.07
N ALA A 45 5.15 5.11 1.43
CA ALA A 45 4.98 5.37 0.01
C ALA A 45 6.28 5.09 -0.73
N THR A 46 6.19 4.44 -1.88
CA THR A 46 7.32 4.26 -2.79
C THR A 46 6.94 4.69 -4.19
N GLU A 47 7.83 5.41 -4.85
CA GLU A 47 7.70 5.67 -6.27
C GLU A 47 8.15 4.41 -7.02
N LYS A 48 7.24 3.81 -7.78
CA LYS A 48 7.54 2.69 -8.66
C LYS A 48 7.62 3.20 -10.08
N CYS A 49 8.83 3.18 -10.61
CA CYS A 49 9.13 3.58 -11.96
C CYS A 49 9.22 2.38 -12.91
N SER A 50 8.80 2.57 -14.16
CA SER A 50 8.94 1.58 -15.22
C SER A 50 10.42 1.39 -15.55
N ALA A 51 10.82 0.16 -15.84
CA ALA A 51 12.19 -0.13 -16.26
C ALA A 51 12.57 0.58 -17.58
N LYS A 52 11.60 1.12 -18.33
CA LYS A 52 11.85 1.87 -19.56
C LYS A 52 12.68 3.13 -19.31
N LEU A 53 12.64 3.69 -18.10
CA LEU A 53 13.49 4.82 -17.71
C LEU A 53 14.99 4.48 -17.73
N LEU A 54 15.36 3.20 -17.70
CA LEU A 54 16.76 2.77 -17.79
C LEU A 54 17.28 2.76 -19.24
N ILE A 55 16.41 2.97 -20.24
CA ILE A 55 16.79 2.98 -21.65
C ILE A 55 17.50 4.31 -21.95
N PRO A 56 18.78 4.31 -22.36
CA PRO A 56 19.51 5.53 -22.68
C PRO A 56 18.82 6.33 -23.79
N GLY A 57 18.72 7.65 -23.61
CA GLY A 57 18.11 8.57 -24.59
C GLY A 57 16.58 8.60 -24.59
N ARG A 58 15.89 7.80 -23.77
CA ARG A 58 14.45 7.90 -23.59
C ARG A 58 14.11 9.07 -22.64
N ALA A 59 13.22 9.96 -23.08
CA ALA A 59 12.65 10.98 -22.21
C ALA A 59 11.60 10.37 -21.26
N ARG A 60 11.52 10.89 -20.03
CA ARG A 60 10.49 10.51 -19.05
C ARG A 60 9.11 10.94 -19.55
N GLU A 61 8.17 10.01 -19.58
CA GLU A 61 6.79 10.24 -19.97
C GLU A 61 5.85 10.29 -18.75
N PRO A 62 4.71 11.01 -18.82
CA PRO A 62 3.67 10.91 -17.80
C PRO A 62 3.22 9.46 -17.63
N GLY A 63 3.30 8.94 -16.39
CA GLY A 63 2.98 7.55 -16.07
C GLY A 63 4.18 6.60 -16.06
N ASP A 64 5.39 7.06 -16.40
CA ASP A 64 6.61 6.25 -16.23
C ASP A 64 6.87 5.92 -14.76
N CYS A 65 6.37 6.73 -13.81
CA CYS A 65 6.39 6.41 -12.40
C CYS A 65 5.02 6.59 -11.77
N ARG A 66 4.69 5.71 -10.82
CA ARG A 66 3.49 5.80 -10.00
C ARG A 66 3.85 5.65 -8.54
N THR A 67 3.20 6.42 -7.67
CA THR A 67 3.34 6.24 -6.23
C THR A 67 2.46 5.08 -5.77
N GLU A 68 3.07 4.06 -5.18
CA GLU A 68 2.37 2.98 -4.50
C GLU A 68 2.47 3.19 -2.99
N ASN A 69 1.33 3.07 -2.29
CA ASN A 69 1.28 3.16 -0.84
C ASN A 69 1.14 1.77 -0.24
N PHE A 70 1.74 1.54 0.92
CA PHE A 70 1.75 0.27 1.61
C PHE A 70 1.46 0.48 3.09
N VAL A 71 0.52 -0.27 3.65
CA VAL A 71 0.34 -0.34 5.11
C VAL A 71 1.46 -1.18 5.70
N THR A 72 2.26 -0.57 6.56
CA THR A 72 3.36 -1.26 7.26
C THR A 72 3.02 -1.66 8.69
N ARG A 73 1.99 -1.03 9.26
CA ARG A 73 1.45 -1.34 10.58
C ARG A 73 -0.05 -1.08 10.65
N ALA A 74 -0.78 -1.99 11.29
CA ALA A 74 -2.21 -1.87 11.49
C ALA A 74 -2.61 -2.25 12.93
N TRP A 75 -3.69 -1.64 13.42
CA TRP A 75 -4.39 -2.10 14.61
C TRP A 75 -5.49 -3.05 14.18
N CYS A 76 -5.39 -4.31 14.57
CA CYS A 76 -6.31 -5.38 14.18
C CYS A 76 -7.21 -5.77 15.34
N GLN A 77 -8.47 -6.08 15.04
CA GLN A 77 -9.50 -6.49 16.01
C GLN A 77 -10.50 -7.47 15.40
#